data_AF-A0A945FLK2-F1
#
_entry.id   AF-A0A945FLK2-F1
#
_cell.length_a   1.000
_cell.length_b   1.000
_cell.length_c   1.000
_cell.angle_alpha   90.00
_cell.angle_beta   90.00
_cell.angle_gamma   90.00
#
_symmetry.space_group_name_H-M   'P 1'
#
loop_
_entity.id
_entity.type
_entity.pdbx_description
1 polymer ?
#
loop_
_entity_poly.entity_id
_entity_poly.type
_entity_poly.pdbx_seq_one_letter_code
_entity_poly.pdbx_strand_id
1 'polypeptide(L)' 'GSSPEAARLIRKAYKILYKNNLRLEDAIEEMEDLAGDCDEISNMVSFLRNVTRGILR' A
#
# COMPACT_ATOMS: atom_id res chain seq x y z
N GLY A 1 1.99 4.73 18.79
CA GLY A 1 2.95 3.97 17.97
C GLY A 1 2.20 2.85 17.33
N SER A 2 2.31 2.68 16.01
CA SER A 2 1.55 1.68 15.25
C SER A 2 1.72 0.28 15.83
N SER A 3 0.66 -0.53 15.81
CA SER A 3 0.70 -1.91 16.32
C SER A 3 1.77 -2.72 15.57
N PRO A 4 2.32 -3.78 16.18
CA PRO A 4 3.23 -4.70 15.49
C PRO A 4 2.58 -5.34 14.25
N GLU A 5 1.25 -5.52 14.22
CA GLU A 5 0.54 -5.97 13.02
C GLU A 5 0.54 -4.90 11.93
N ALA A 6 0.20 -3.66 12.27
CA ALA A 6 0.24 -2.54 11.33
C ALA A 6 1.64 -2.37 10.71
N ALA A 7 2.69 -2.44 11.53
CA ALA A 7 4.08 -2.37 11.05
C ALA A 7 4.45 -3.55 10.12
N ARG A 8 3.84 -4.72 10.29
CA ARG A 8 4.04 -5.87 9.40
C ARG A 8 3.29 -5.67 8.07
N LEU A 9 2.07 -5.13 8.11
CA LEU A 9 1.29 -4.81 6.92
C LEU A 9 1.96 -3.71 6.09
N ILE A 10 2.48 -2.66 6.72
CA ILE A 10 3.22 -1.58 6.03
C ILE A 10 4.43 -2.13 5.28
N ARG A 11 5.20 -3.05 5.90
CA ARG A 11 6.34 -3.70 5.22
C ARG A 11 5.90 -4.54 4.02
N LYS A 12 4.73 -5.18 4.08
CA LYS A 12 4.18 -5.92 2.94
C LYS A 12 3.77 -4.95 1.82
N ALA A 13 3.02 -3.90 2.14
CA ALA A 13 2.63 -2.86 1.19
C ALA A 13 3.85 -2.25 0.46
N TYR A 14 4.93 -1.97 1.20
CA TYR A 14 6.19 -1.50 0.60
C TYR A 14 6.76 -2.48 -0.44
N LYS A 15 6.73 -3.79 -0.17
CA LYS A 15 7.20 -4.81 -1.13
C LYS A 15 6.31 -4.86 -2.37
N ILE A 16 5.00 -4.78 -2.20
CA ILE A 16 4.03 -4.75 -3.32
C ILE A 16 4.34 -3.55 -4.23
N LEU A 17 4.58 -2.37 -3.65
CA LEU A 17 4.85 -1.15 -4.43
C LEU A 17 6.20 -1.12 -5.15
N TYR A 18 7.25 -1.68 -4.54
CA TYR A 18 8.64 -1.45 -4.99
C TYR A 18 9.43 -2.70 -5.36
N LYS A 19 8.97 -3.89 -4.99
CA LYS A 19 9.73 -5.14 -5.13
C LYS A 19 9.02 -6.20 -5.97
N ASN A 20 7.71 -6.14 -6.12
CA ASN A 20 6.94 -7.13 -6.88
C ASN A 20 6.90 -6.85 -8.40
N ASN A 21 7.54 -5.76 -8.87
CA ASN A 21 7.56 -5.37 -10.29
C ASN A 21 6.17 -5.20 -10.92
N LEU A 22 5.19 -4.80 -10.10
CA LEU A 22 3.80 -4.56 -10.50
C LEU A 22 3.62 -3.15 -11.07
N ARG A 23 2.67 -2.99 -12.00
CA ARG A 23 2.20 -1.65 -12.37
C ARG A 23 1.56 -1.00 -11.15
N LEU A 24 1.49 0.33 -11.14
CA LEU A 24 0.97 1.05 -9.98
C LEU A 24 -0.48 0.64 -9.68
N GLU A 25 -1.30 0.47 -10.71
CA GLU A 25 -2.69 0.02 -10.59
C GLU A 25 -2.79 -1.37 -9.95
N ASP A 26 -2.08 -2.37 -10.49
CA ASP A 26 -2.06 -3.74 -9.94
C ASP A 26 -1.56 -3.76 -8.48
N ALA A 27 -0.57 -2.93 -8.15
CA ALA A 27 -0.05 -2.80 -6.80
C ALA A 27 -1.06 -2.17 -5.83
N ILE A 28 -1.89 -1.23 -6.30
CA ILE A 28 -2.96 -0.62 -5.51
C ILE A 28 -4.04 -1.65 -5.23
N GLU A 29 -4.44 -2.47 -6.21
CA GLU A 29 -5.42 -3.54 -6.02
C GLU A 29 -4.94 -4.57 -5.00
N GLU A 30 -3.70 -5.07 -5.11
CA GLU A 30 -3.15 -5.99 -4.09
C GLU A 30 -3.05 -5.34 -2.70
N MET A 31 -2.78 -4.02 -2.63
CA MET A 31 -2.76 -3.32 -1.36
C MET A 31 -4.15 -3.11 -0.76
N GLU A 32 -5.19 -3.01 -1.57
CA GLU A 32 -6.58 -2.92 -1.13
C GLU A 32 -7.05 -4.25 -0.53
N ASP A 33 -6.71 -5.36 -1.17
CA ASP A 33 -6.92 -6.70 -0.61
C ASP A 33 -6.13 -6.93 0.69
N LEU A 34 -4.91 -6.36 0.78
CA LEU A 34 -4.08 -6.41 1.98
C LEU A 34 -4.64 -5.55 3.13
N ALA A 35 -5.38 -4.49 2.82
CA ALA A 35 -5.81 -3.51 3.80
C ALA A 35 -6.70 -4.14 4.87
N GLY A 36 -7.69 -4.95 4.47
CA GLY A 36 -8.66 -5.53 5.40
C GLY A 36 -9.23 -4.47 6.35
N ASP A 37 -9.13 -4.72 7.67
CA ASP A 37 -9.54 -3.78 8.73
C ASP A 37 -8.41 -2.84 9.21
N CYS A 38 -7.29 -2.73 8.49
CA CYS A 38 -6.15 -1.89 8.87
C CYS A 38 -6.26 -0.49 8.23
N ASP A 39 -6.67 0.48 9.04
CA ASP A 39 -6.84 1.88 8.64
C ASP A 39 -5.58 2.48 8.00
N GLU A 40 -4.38 2.13 8.48
CA GLU A 40 -3.13 2.66 7.91
C GLU A 40 -2.94 2.26 6.45
N ILE A 41 -3.27 1.02 6.07
CA ILE A 41 -3.12 0.56 4.69
C ILE A 41 -4.23 1.15 3.81
N SER A 42 -5.46 1.21 4.32
CA SER A 42 -6.59 1.88 3.64
C SER A 42 -6.26 3.34 3.30
N ASN A 43 -5.62 4.05 4.23
CA ASN A 43 -5.15 5.43 4.01
C ASN A 43 -4.05 5.50 2.93
N MET A 44 -3.13 4.54 2.88
CA MET A 44 -2.12 4.46 1.82
C MET A 44 -2.76 4.22 0.44
N VAL A 45 -3.72 3.29 0.34
CA VAL A 45 -4.45 3.01 -0.90
C VAL A 45 -5.20 4.25 -1.38
N SER A 46 -5.92 4.93 -0.48
CA SER A 46 -6.64 6.17 -0.79
C SER A 46 -5.69 7.26 -1.31
N PHE A 47 -4.53 7.45 -0.68
CA PHE A 47 -3.50 8.36 -1.17
C PHE A 47 -3.05 7.99 -2.59
N LEU A 48 -2.71 6.73 -2.82
CA LEU A 48 -2.20 6.24 -4.12
C LEU A 48 -3.24 6.36 -5.25
N ARG A 49 -4.53 6.20 -4.96
CA ARG A 49 -5.60 6.41 -5.95
C ARG A 49 -5.76 7.88 -6.36
N ASN A 50 -5.35 8.82 -5.51
CA ASN A 50 -5.52 10.26 -5.74
C ASN A 50 -4.26 10.98 -6.25
N VAL A 51 -3.13 10.28 -6.41
CA VAL A 51 -1.90 10.93 -6.90
C VAL A 51 -1.96 11.14 -8.42
N THR A 52 -1.70 12.37 -8.87
CA THR A 52 -1.72 12.73 -10.30
C THR A 52 -0.33 12.76 -10.96
N ARG A 53 0.73 12.91 -10.16
CA ARG A 53 2.14 12.92 -10.63
C ARG A 53 2.85 11.58 -10.45
N GLY A 54 2.11 10.54 -10.04
CA GLY A 54 2.69 9.26 -9.61
C GLY A 54 3.40 9.36 -8.26
N ILE A 55 4.14 8.31 -7.92
CA ILE A 55 4.99 8.22 -6.72
C ILE A 55 6.43 8.00 -7.13
N LEU A 56 7.37 8.31 -6.23
CA LEU A 56 8.78 7.92 -6.40
C LEU A 56 8.84 6.39 -6.51
N ARG A 57 9.41 5.87 -7.60
CA ARG A 57 9.63 4.45 -7.89
C ARG A 57 10.98 4.26 -8.56
#